data_AF-A0A0M8ZXE7-F1
#
_entry.id   AF-A0A0M8ZXE7-F1
#
_cell.length_a   1.000
_cell.length_b   1.000
_cell.length_c   1.000
_cell.angle_alpha   90.00
_cell.angle_beta   90.00
_cell.angle_gamma   90.00
#
_symmetry.space_group_name_H-M   'P 1'
#
loop_
_entity.id
_entity.type
_entity.pdbx_description
1 polymer ?
#
loop_
_entity_poly.entity_id
_entity_poly.type
_entity_poly.pdbx_seq_one_letter_code
_entity_poly.pdbx_strand_id
1 'polypeptide(L)'
;MSSTSQKHKNFVAEPMGDKPVTDLAGVGEVLGRRLEAAGFDKAYVVLGQYLVLKKDRELFQEWMKDACSANAKQSSDCYQCLSDWCEEFL
;
A
#
# COMPACT_ATOMS: atom_id res chain seq x y z
N MET A 1 13.78 15.44 -7.53
CA MET A 1 12.84 15.12 -6.42
C MET A 1 11.50 14.76 -7.03
N SER A 2 11.08 13.49 -6.93
CA SER A 2 9.75 13.09 -7.38
C SER A 2 8.74 13.54 -6.33
N SER A 3 7.77 14.36 -6.70
CA SER A 3 6.69 14.73 -5.80
C SER A 3 5.81 13.52 -5.52
N THR A 4 5.51 13.25 -4.26
CA THR A 4 4.51 12.24 -3.89
C THR A 4 3.12 12.69 -4.31
N SER A 5 2.25 11.73 -4.63
CA SER A 5 0.87 12.00 -5.05
C SER A 5 0.06 12.64 -3.91
N GLN A 6 -1.00 13.39 -4.23
CA GLN A 6 -1.91 13.92 -3.21
C GLN A 6 -2.52 12.80 -2.35
N LYS A 7 -2.79 11.64 -2.98
CA LYS A 7 -3.30 10.46 -2.32
C LYS A 7 -2.33 9.93 -1.26
N HIS A 8 -1.05 9.84 -1.59
CA HIS A 8 0.00 9.51 -0.63
C HIS A 8 -0.01 10.50 0.55
N LYS A 9 0.02 11.80 0.26
CA LYS A 9 0.04 12.85 1.30
C LYS A 9 -1.16 12.75 2.24
N ASN A 10 -2.35 12.52 1.70
CA ASN A 10 -3.56 12.36 2.50
C ASN A 10 -3.52 11.09 3.36
N PHE A 11 -2.90 10.02 2.88
CA PHE A 11 -2.80 8.77 3.61
C PHE A 11 -1.83 8.89 4.80
N VAL A 12 -0.64 9.48 4.59
CA VAL A 12 0.40 9.62 5.63
C VAL A 12 0.15 10.78 6.61
N ALA A 13 -0.85 11.63 6.37
CA ALA A 13 -1.16 12.76 7.24
C ALA A 13 -1.92 12.39 8.53
N GLU A 14 -2.47 11.18 8.61
CA GLU A 14 -3.27 10.73 9.75
C GLU A 14 -3.20 9.21 9.95
N PRO A 15 -3.53 8.68 11.14
CA PRO A 15 -3.64 7.24 11.37
C PRO A 15 -4.64 6.60 10.38
N MET A 16 -4.29 5.43 9.83
CA MET A 16 -5.05 4.84 8.72
C MET A 16 -6.45 4.33 9.10
N GLY A 17 -6.71 4.00 10.37
CA GLY A 17 -8.01 3.49 10.84
C GLY A 17 -8.57 2.38 9.94
N ASP A 18 -9.85 2.48 9.58
CA ASP A 18 -10.55 1.54 8.68
C ASP A 18 -10.59 2.00 7.21
N LYS A 19 -9.61 2.82 6.79
CA LYS A 19 -9.50 3.27 5.40
C LYS A 19 -9.51 2.07 4.43
N PRO A 20 -10.23 2.16 3.31
CA PRO A 20 -10.25 1.10 2.31
C PRO A 20 -8.86 0.91 1.70
N VAL A 21 -8.58 -0.28 1.16
CA VAL A 21 -7.31 -0.56 0.49
C VAL A 21 -7.04 0.39 -0.68
N THR A 22 -8.09 0.90 -1.31
CA THR A 22 -8.04 1.89 -2.38
C THR A 22 -7.56 3.26 -1.93
N ASP A 23 -7.33 3.53 -0.65
CA ASP A 23 -6.74 4.79 -0.19
C ASP A 23 -5.20 4.76 -0.20
N LEU A 24 -4.59 3.57 -0.30
CA LEU A 24 -3.15 3.44 -0.45
C LEU A 24 -2.67 4.03 -1.78
N ALA A 25 -1.57 4.79 -1.75
CA ALA A 25 -0.95 5.26 -2.97
C ALA A 25 -0.52 4.06 -3.84
N GLY A 26 -0.60 4.18 -5.16
CA GLY A 26 -0.34 3.07 -6.07
C GLY A 26 -1.49 2.06 -6.24
N VAL A 27 -2.48 2.04 -5.34
CA VAL A 27 -3.66 1.14 -5.44
C VAL A 27 -4.87 1.87 -6.02
N GLY A 28 -5.08 1.76 -7.33
CA GLY A 28 -6.32 2.24 -7.98
C GLY A 28 -7.47 1.24 -7.86
N GLU A 29 -8.66 1.58 -8.39
CA GLU A 29 -9.86 0.71 -8.30
C GLU A 29 -9.62 -0.72 -8.80
N VAL A 30 -8.92 -0.89 -9.92
CA VAL A 30 -8.68 -2.22 -10.50
C VAL A 30 -7.84 -3.10 -9.58
N LEU A 31 -6.79 -2.53 -8.97
CA LEU A 31 -5.95 -3.24 -8.01
C LEU A 31 -6.71 -3.46 -6.70
N GLY A 32 -7.46 -2.45 -6.25
CA GLY A 32 -8.30 -2.52 -5.06
C GLY A 32 -9.29 -3.67 -5.11
N ARG A 33 -10.04 -3.82 -6.20
CA ARG A 33 -10.99 -4.95 -6.36
C ARG A 33 -10.30 -6.32 -6.32
N ARG A 34 -9.07 -6.42 -6.83
CA ARG A 34 -8.29 -7.68 -6.79
C ARG A 34 -7.79 -7.97 -5.37
N LEU A 35 -7.32 -6.94 -4.68
CA LEU A 35 -6.91 -7.03 -3.28
C LEU A 35 -8.10 -7.40 -2.39
N GLU A 36 -9.25 -6.74 -2.55
CA GLU A 36 -10.51 -7.07 -1.88
C GLU A 36 -10.93 -8.52 -2.13
N ALA A 37 -10.88 -8.99 -3.38
CA ALA A 37 -11.17 -10.38 -3.73
C ALA A 37 -10.19 -11.38 -3.11
N ALA A 38 -8.94 -10.95 -2.84
CA ALA A 38 -7.93 -11.72 -2.13
C ALA A 38 -7.99 -11.57 -0.59
N GLY A 39 -8.98 -10.84 -0.06
CA GLY A 39 -9.18 -10.64 1.39
C GLY A 39 -8.46 -9.43 1.98
N PHE A 40 -7.90 -8.55 1.15
CA PHE A 40 -7.22 -7.31 1.53
C PHE A 40 -8.13 -6.10 1.26
N ASP A 41 -9.26 -6.02 1.94
CA ASP A 41 -10.27 -4.97 1.77
C ASP A 41 -9.90 -3.64 2.46
N LYS A 42 -9.15 -3.71 3.55
CA LYS A 42 -8.69 -2.55 4.32
C LYS A 42 -7.19 -2.29 4.22
N ALA A 43 -6.81 -1.03 4.32
CA ALA A 43 -5.40 -0.62 4.28
C ALA A 43 -4.55 -1.30 5.37
N TYR A 44 -5.10 -1.51 6.56
CA TYR A 44 -4.40 -2.19 7.65
C TYR A 44 -4.11 -3.67 7.36
N VAL A 45 -4.89 -4.34 6.51
CA VAL A 45 -4.63 -5.74 6.13
C VAL A 45 -3.39 -5.81 5.24
N VAL A 46 -3.26 -4.86 4.31
CA VAL A 46 -2.06 -4.71 3.47
C VAL A 46 -0.86 -4.28 4.31
N LEU A 47 -1.03 -3.39 5.30
CA LEU A 47 0.01 -3.08 6.28
C LEU A 47 0.47 -4.35 7.01
N GLY A 48 -0.47 -5.19 7.46
CA GLY A 48 -0.14 -6.46 8.11
C GLY A 48 0.78 -7.32 7.25
N GLN A 49 0.45 -7.48 5.96
CA GLN A 49 1.30 -8.20 5.02
C GLN A 49 2.68 -7.54 4.82
N TYR A 50 2.73 -6.22 4.70
CA TYR A 50 3.98 -5.47 4.64
C TYR A 50 4.88 -5.72 5.88
N LEU A 51 4.28 -5.80 7.07
CA LEU A 51 5.00 -6.10 8.31
C LEU A 51 5.44 -7.58 8.41
N VAL A 52 4.63 -8.53 7.92
CA VAL A 52 5.02 -9.96 7.82
C VAL A 52 6.25 -10.12 6.92
N LEU A 53 6.32 -9.36 5.84
CA LEU A 53 7.47 -9.29 4.94
C LEU A 53 8.63 -8.45 5.50
N LYS A 54 8.59 -8.09 6.80
CA LYS A 54 9.63 -7.34 7.51
C LYS A 54 10.02 -6.02 6.85
N LYS A 55 9.04 -5.34 6.23
CA LYS A 55 9.27 -4.10 5.48
C LYS A 55 10.25 -4.29 4.30
N ASP A 56 10.45 -5.52 3.82
CA ASP A 56 11.33 -5.78 2.68
C ASP A 56 10.67 -5.31 1.38
N ARG A 57 11.40 -4.45 0.64
CA ARG A 57 10.88 -3.81 -0.56
C ARG A 57 10.69 -4.79 -1.71
N GLU A 58 11.63 -5.69 -1.92
CA GLU A 58 11.59 -6.60 -3.07
C GLU A 58 10.48 -7.63 -2.87
N LEU A 59 10.41 -8.23 -1.67
CA LEU A 59 9.36 -9.18 -1.32
C LEU A 59 7.97 -8.54 -1.36
N PHE A 60 7.82 -7.29 -0.90
CA PHE A 60 6.54 -6.60 -0.96
C PHE A 60 6.11 -6.30 -2.40
N GLN A 61 7.05 -5.88 -3.26
CA GLN A 61 6.76 -5.61 -4.66
C GLN A 61 6.41 -6.88 -5.45
N GLU A 62 7.11 -7.98 -5.17
CA GLU A 62 6.79 -9.30 -5.71
C GLU A 62 5.41 -9.77 -5.25
N TRP A 63 5.11 -9.68 -3.95
CA TRP A 63 3.79 -10.00 -3.42
C TRP A 63 2.67 -9.16 -4.06
N MET A 64 2.85 -7.85 -4.21
CA MET A 64 1.86 -6.97 -4.87
C MET A 64 1.62 -7.38 -6.33
N LYS A 65 2.66 -7.81 -7.03
CA LYS A 65 2.55 -8.32 -8.39
C LYS A 65 1.76 -9.64 -8.43
N ASP A 66 2.00 -10.54 -7.50
CA ASP A 66 1.30 -11.83 -7.48
C ASP A 66 -0.16 -11.71 -6.99
N ALA A 67 -0.41 -10.87 -5.97
CA ALA A 67 -1.72 -10.72 -5.36
C ALA A 67 -2.70 -9.90 -6.22
N CYS A 68 -2.23 -8.84 -6.90
CA CYS A 68 -3.11 -7.94 -7.65
C CYS A 68 -2.61 -7.53 -9.03
N SER A 69 -1.51 -8.13 -9.52
CA SER A 69 -0.85 -7.80 -10.79
C SER A 69 -0.44 -6.33 -10.88
N ALA A 70 0.04 -5.77 -9.76
CA ALA A 70 0.61 -4.43 -9.73
C ALA A 70 1.86 -4.34 -10.61
N ASN A 71 2.03 -3.22 -11.30
CA ASN A 71 3.28 -2.91 -11.98
C ASN A 71 4.33 -2.33 -11.00
N ALA A 72 5.55 -2.13 -11.49
CA ALA A 72 6.66 -1.63 -10.69
C ALA A 72 6.40 -0.26 -10.05
N LYS A 73 5.69 0.63 -10.75
CA LYS A 73 5.36 1.96 -10.21
C LYS A 73 4.30 1.86 -9.12
N GLN A 74 3.22 1.12 -9.35
CA GLN A 74 2.13 0.94 -8.40
C GLN A 74 2.61 0.31 -7.10
N SER A 75 3.39 -0.78 -7.20
CA SER A 75 3.95 -1.45 -6.03
C SER A 75 4.98 -0.57 -5.30
N SER A 76 5.82 0.19 -6.01
CA SER A 76 6.73 1.16 -5.39
C SER A 76 6.02 2.31 -4.70
N ASP A 77 4.98 2.87 -5.30
CA ASP A 77 4.21 3.96 -4.71
C ASP A 77 3.46 3.49 -3.45
N CYS A 78 2.94 2.26 -3.46
CA CYS A 78 2.30 1.63 -2.30
C CYS A 78 3.30 1.32 -1.19
N TYR A 79 4.47 0.77 -1.53
CA TYR A 79 5.53 0.51 -0.57
C TYR A 79 5.96 1.81 0.13
N GLN A 80 6.23 2.86 -0.63
CA GLN A 80 6.65 4.15 -0.07
C GLN A 80 5.56 4.72 0.85
N CYS A 81 4.29 4.61 0.45
CA CYS A 81 3.16 5.05 1.27
C CYS A 81 3.10 4.36 2.63
N LEU A 82 3.33 3.03 2.68
CA LEU A 82 3.33 2.27 3.92
C LEU A 82 4.58 2.52 4.75
N SER A 83 5.74 2.67 4.10
CA SER A 83 7.01 3.01 4.76
C SER A 83 6.90 4.35 5.49
N ASP A 84 6.46 5.39 4.78
CA ASP A 84 6.35 6.75 5.34
C ASP A 84 5.28 6.80 6.45
N TRP A 85 4.16 6.10 6.27
CA TRP A 85 3.16 5.98 7.34
C TRP A 85 3.72 5.27 8.58
N CYS A 86 4.52 4.22 8.40
CA CYS A 86 5.15 3.53 9.53
C CYS A 86 6.16 4.43 10.25
N GLU A 87 6.95 5.23 9.53
CA GLU A 87 7.92 6.15 10.13
C GLU A 87 7.24 7.19 11.04
N GLU A 88 6.02 7.60 10.71
CA GLU A 88 5.26 8.60 11.48
C GLU A 88 4.43 8.01 12.63
N PHE A 89 3.87 6.79 12.47
CA PHE A 89 2.85 6.27 13.37
C PHE A 89 3.15 4.89 14.02
N LEU A 90 4.27 4.25 13.71
CA LEU A 90 4.63 2.91 14.23
C LEU A 90 6.07 2.82 14.75
#